data_AF-A0A409X167-F1
#
_entry.id   AF-A0A409X167-F1
#
_cell.length_a   1.000
_cell.length_b   1.000
_cell.length_c   1.000
_cell.angle_alpha   90.00
_cell.angle_beta   90.00
_cell.angle_gamma   90.00
#
_symmetry.space_group_name_H-M   'P 1'
#
loop_
_entity.id
_entity.type
_entity.pdbx_description
1 polymer ?
#
loop_
_entity_poly.entity_id
_entity_poly.type
_entity_poly.pdbx_seq_one_letter_code
_entity_poly.pdbx_strand_id
1 'polypeptide(L)'
;MTLNALKTIHSLNIVHTDVKLDNILFANERFALDSALEKYLEENPSQVNPDTQIPESQPIPNEWTYETSAFQAERMTVALIDFGHAEWTEGTPLGDGFCPLFLRPPEVLLSSGFGTAIDIWMIGCLTFELLVGRSLFHPEDGGDDWSIDEDHLAKMMELTDQRFSTTILDRAKNRAKYFDAEGEVSSVNAKDKQIHWCKLPGNLINIKDLIPVKIEKAMRNYNIPGLSQEDITESADFIRSCLHLDHEKRPTADELVKHSFLMKAFHC
;
A
#
# COMPACT_ATOMS: atom_id res chain seq x y z
N MET A 1 6.13 -8.94 -10.74
CA MET A 1 5.60 -8.49 -12.05
C MET A 1 5.05 -7.06 -12.00
N THR A 2 4.19 -6.69 -11.05
CA THR A 2 3.66 -5.32 -10.90
C THR A 2 4.75 -4.24 -10.85
N LEU A 3 5.85 -4.47 -10.13
CA LEU A 3 7.01 -3.56 -10.12
C LEU A 3 7.66 -3.34 -11.49
N ASN A 4 7.63 -4.34 -12.40
CA ASN A 4 8.16 -4.15 -13.76
C ASN A 4 7.25 -3.21 -14.58
N ALA A 5 5.93 -3.30 -14.38
CA ALA A 5 4.99 -2.36 -14.97
C ALA A 5 5.25 -0.94 -14.43
N LEU A 6 5.36 -0.79 -13.10
CA LEU A 6 5.69 0.49 -12.47
C LEU A 6 7.03 1.05 -12.96
N LYS A 7 8.09 0.25 -12.99
CA LYS A 7 9.39 0.64 -13.56
C LYS A 7 9.25 1.20 -14.98
N THR A 8 8.41 0.56 -15.81
CA THR A 8 8.19 0.99 -17.19
C THR A 8 7.50 2.35 -17.24
N ILE A 9 6.37 2.52 -16.55
CA ILE A 9 5.62 3.78 -16.59
C ILE A 9 6.37 4.92 -15.87
N HIS A 10 7.10 4.62 -14.79
CA HIS A 10 7.95 5.57 -14.08
C HIS A 10 9.07 6.09 -14.97
N SER A 11 9.64 5.24 -15.85
CA SER A 11 10.64 5.67 -16.84
C SER A 11 10.07 6.61 -17.92
N LEU A 12 8.75 6.62 -18.06
CA LEU A 12 8.02 7.53 -18.94
C LEU A 12 7.50 8.76 -18.20
N ASN A 13 7.92 9.00 -16.95
CA ASN A 13 7.44 10.10 -16.11
C ASN A 13 5.93 10.04 -15.83
N ILE A 14 5.37 8.82 -15.70
CA ILE A 14 3.98 8.58 -15.33
C ILE A 14 3.95 7.96 -13.93
N VAL A 15 3.07 8.45 -13.08
CA VAL A 15 2.71 7.88 -11.77
C VAL A 15 1.29 7.33 -11.86
N HIS A 16 1.05 6.12 -11.34
CA HIS A 16 -0.26 5.47 -11.46
C HIS A 16 -1.28 6.01 -10.45
N THR A 17 -0.85 6.36 -9.23
CA THR A 17 -1.65 6.97 -8.14
C THR A 17 -2.81 6.12 -7.58
N ASP A 18 -3.08 4.94 -8.14
CA ASP A 18 -4.19 4.05 -7.74
C ASP A 18 -3.77 2.57 -7.84
N VAL A 19 -2.58 2.25 -7.34
CA VAL A 19 -2.07 0.88 -7.29
C VAL A 19 -2.76 0.14 -6.14
N LYS A 20 -3.71 -0.72 -6.47
CA LYS A 20 -4.49 -1.55 -5.54
C LYS A 20 -4.76 -2.93 -6.14
N LEU A 21 -5.21 -3.88 -5.31
CA LEU A 21 -5.48 -5.26 -5.78
C LEU A 21 -6.54 -5.30 -6.88
N ASP A 22 -7.55 -4.43 -6.84
CA ASP A 22 -8.59 -4.34 -7.89
C ASP A 22 -8.01 -3.95 -9.27
N ASN A 23 -6.88 -3.24 -9.28
CA ASN A 23 -6.22 -2.76 -10.50
C ASN A 23 -5.05 -3.67 -10.92
N ILE A 24 -4.96 -4.88 -10.34
CA ILE A 24 -3.97 -5.89 -10.69
C ILE A 24 -4.71 -7.13 -11.20
N LEU A 25 -4.65 -7.36 -12.51
CA LEU A 25 -5.24 -8.55 -13.12
C LEU A 25 -4.25 -9.71 -13.12
N PHE A 26 -4.77 -10.89 -12.82
CA PHE A 26 -4.07 -12.17 -12.95
C PHE A 26 -4.66 -12.90 -14.16
N ALA A 27 -3.80 -13.28 -15.10
CA ALA A 27 -4.17 -14.05 -16.29
C ALA A 27 -3.42 -15.39 -16.32
N ASN A 28 -4.13 -16.43 -16.78
CA ASN A 28 -3.57 -17.76 -16.95
C ASN A 28 -3.21 -17.95 -18.43
N GLU A 29 -1.96 -18.29 -18.72
CA GLU A 29 -1.58 -18.70 -20.09
C GLU A 29 -2.34 -19.95 -20.56
N ARG A 30 -2.90 -20.76 -19.64
CA ARG A 30 -3.66 -21.97 -19.97
C ARG A 30 -5.09 -21.73 -20.42
N PHE A 31 -5.69 -20.58 -20.09
CA PHE A 31 -7.07 -20.25 -20.49
C PHE A 31 -7.17 -19.54 -21.85
N ALA A 32 -6.03 -19.24 -22.48
CA ALA A 32 -6.01 -18.64 -23.80
C ALA A 32 -6.23 -19.70 -24.90
N LEU A 33 -7.45 -20.20 -24.99
CA LEU A 33 -8.07 -20.62 -26.24
C LEU A 33 -9.41 -19.91 -26.29
N ASP A 34 -9.56 -18.94 -27.21
CA ASP A 34 -10.84 -18.26 -27.48
C ASP A 34 -11.98 -19.27 -27.58
N SER A 35 -11.71 -20.44 -28.17
CA SER A 35 -12.65 -21.55 -28.33
C SER A 35 -13.21 -22.13 -27.02
N ALA A 36 -12.44 -22.16 -25.92
CA ALA A 36 -12.92 -22.67 -24.64
C ALA A 36 -13.85 -21.65 -23.96
N LEU A 37 -13.51 -20.36 -24.06
CA LEU A 37 -14.34 -19.28 -23.56
C LEU A 37 -15.63 -19.14 -24.39
N GLU A 38 -15.53 -19.20 -25.71
CA GLU A 38 -16.67 -19.21 -26.63
C GLU A 38 -17.63 -20.35 -26.27
N LYS A 39 -17.10 -21.58 -26.13
CA LYS A 39 -17.91 -22.73 -25.72
C LYS A 39 -18.58 -22.50 -24.35
N TYR A 40 -17.85 -21.96 -23.38
CA TYR A 40 -18.43 -21.65 -22.07
C TYR A 40 -19.59 -20.65 -22.16
N LEU A 41 -19.44 -19.59 -22.96
CA LEU A 41 -20.47 -18.56 -23.15
C LEU A 41 -21.68 -19.11 -23.94
N GLU A 42 -21.47 -20.02 -24.88
CA GLU A 42 -22.55 -20.75 -25.56
C GLU A 42 -23.34 -21.63 -24.59
N GLU A 43 -22.65 -22.34 -23.70
CA GLU A 43 -23.27 -23.21 -22.69
C GLU A 43 -23.92 -22.42 -21.53
N ASN A 44 -23.47 -21.20 -21.27
CA ASN A 44 -23.90 -20.33 -20.16
C ASN A 44 -24.29 -18.93 -20.66
N PRO A 45 -25.40 -18.81 -21.42
CA PRO A 45 -25.80 -17.53 -21.98
C PRO A 45 -26.16 -16.49 -20.91
N SER A 46 -26.04 -15.22 -21.27
CA SER A 46 -26.34 -14.10 -20.39
C SER A 46 -27.77 -14.18 -19.84
N GLN A 47 -27.90 -14.13 -18.52
CA GLN A 47 -29.17 -14.07 -17.83
C GLN A 47 -29.53 -12.62 -17.53
N VAL A 48 -30.82 -12.31 -17.66
CA VAL A 48 -31.38 -11.01 -17.30
C VAL A 48 -32.42 -11.21 -16.22
N ASN A 49 -32.42 -10.31 -15.26
CA ASN A 49 -33.47 -10.29 -14.26
C ASN A 49 -34.81 -10.02 -14.97
N PRO A 50 -35.81 -10.92 -14.85
CA PRO A 50 -37.03 -10.84 -15.64
C PRO A 50 -37.89 -9.60 -15.30
N ASP A 51 -37.78 -9.09 -14.08
CA ASP A 51 -38.55 -7.94 -13.59
C ASP A 51 -37.91 -6.61 -13.98
N THR A 52 -36.58 -6.51 -13.91
CA THR A 52 -35.85 -5.26 -14.14
C THR A 52 -35.24 -5.15 -15.54
N GLN A 53 -35.16 -6.26 -16.29
CA GLN A 53 -34.44 -6.36 -17.58
C GLN A 53 -32.95 -6.03 -17.48
N ILE A 54 -32.38 -6.06 -16.27
CA ILE A 54 -30.96 -5.80 -16.01
C ILE A 54 -30.19 -7.13 -16.12
N PRO A 55 -29.06 -7.18 -16.86
CA PRO A 55 -28.18 -8.35 -16.88
C PRO A 55 -27.73 -8.74 -15.47
N GLU A 56 -27.83 -10.02 -15.16
CA GLU A 56 -27.33 -10.56 -13.91
C GLU A 56 -25.82 -10.78 -14.00
N SER A 57 -25.12 -10.55 -12.89
CA SER A 57 -23.68 -10.79 -12.83
C SER A 57 -23.41 -12.30 -12.90
N GLN A 58 -22.74 -12.72 -13.97
CA GLN A 58 -22.35 -14.11 -14.21
C GLN A 58 -20.82 -14.16 -14.39
N PRO A 59 -20.05 -14.07 -13.30
CA PRO A 59 -18.60 -14.10 -13.38
C PRO A 59 -18.13 -15.44 -13.97
N ILE A 60 -17.20 -15.37 -14.93
CA ILE A 60 -16.61 -16.56 -15.52
C ILE A 60 -15.78 -17.28 -14.43
N PRO A 61 -15.99 -18.59 -14.22
CA PRO A 61 -15.21 -19.36 -13.27
C PRO A 61 -13.72 -19.29 -13.61
N ASN A 62 -12.90 -18.94 -12.63
CA ASN A 62 -11.45 -19.10 -12.74
C ASN A 62 -11.05 -20.43 -12.08
N GLU A 63 -9.98 -21.07 -12.58
CA GLU A 63 -9.46 -22.34 -12.01
C GLU A 63 -8.65 -22.16 -10.72
N TRP A 64 -8.39 -20.91 -10.32
CA TRP A 64 -7.54 -20.65 -9.17
C TRP A 64 -8.37 -20.69 -7.90
N THR A 65 -7.84 -21.38 -6.91
CA THR A 65 -8.43 -21.47 -5.58
C THR A 65 -7.41 -21.02 -4.54
N TYR A 66 -7.84 -20.98 -3.28
CA TYR A 66 -6.93 -20.78 -2.15
C TYR A 66 -5.86 -21.89 -2.03
N GLU A 67 -5.99 -23.00 -2.76
CA GLU A 67 -5.03 -24.12 -2.78
C GLU A 67 -4.07 -24.05 -3.98
N THR A 68 -4.06 -22.95 -4.73
CA THR A 68 -3.16 -22.76 -5.88
C THR A 68 -1.70 -22.89 -5.42
N SER A 69 -0.97 -23.84 -6.00
CA SER A 69 0.44 -24.06 -5.64
C SER A 69 1.33 -22.88 -6.03
N ALA A 70 2.44 -22.67 -5.31
CA ALA A 70 3.41 -21.62 -5.62
C ALA A 70 3.90 -21.69 -7.08
N PHE A 71 4.14 -22.90 -7.61
CA PHE A 71 4.54 -23.11 -9.00
C PHE A 71 3.47 -22.66 -10.02
N GLN A 72 2.19 -22.86 -9.71
CA GLN A 72 1.10 -22.37 -10.58
C GLN A 72 0.97 -20.86 -10.50
N ALA A 73 1.12 -20.28 -9.30
CA ALA A 73 1.09 -18.84 -9.09
C ALA A 73 2.25 -18.13 -9.82
N GLU A 74 3.45 -18.73 -9.84
CA GLU A 74 4.61 -18.21 -10.58
C GLU A 74 4.36 -18.07 -12.09
N ARG A 75 3.51 -18.93 -12.65
CA ARG A 75 3.16 -18.93 -14.08
C ARG A 75 2.02 -17.98 -14.43
N MET A 76 1.47 -17.25 -13.47
CA MET A 76 0.45 -16.25 -13.74
C MET A 76 1.06 -15.06 -14.47
N THR A 77 0.38 -14.56 -15.50
CA THR A 77 0.68 -13.23 -16.03
C THR A 77 -0.02 -12.20 -15.14
N VAL A 78 0.72 -11.18 -14.72
CA VAL A 78 0.17 -10.09 -13.90
C VAL A 78 0.21 -8.79 -14.71
N ALA A 79 -0.94 -8.12 -14.82
CA ALA A 79 -1.07 -6.86 -15.52
C ALA A 79 -1.57 -5.76 -14.57
N LEU A 80 -0.86 -4.62 -14.55
CA LEU A 80 -1.34 -3.40 -13.93
C LEU A 80 -2.29 -2.71 -14.91
N ILE A 81 -3.49 -2.41 -14.46
CA ILE A 81 -4.56 -1.82 -15.28
C ILE A 81 -5.12 -0.55 -14.63
N ASP A 82 -6.06 0.08 -15.33
CA ASP A 82 -6.79 1.26 -14.87
C ASP A 82 -5.90 2.49 -14.61
N PHE A 83 -5.49 3.13 -15.70
CA PHE A 83 -4.73 4.38 -15.69
C PHE A 83 -5.64 5.61 -15.60
N GLY A 84 -6.91 5.48 -15.16
CA GLY A 84 -7.87 6.58 -15.10
C GLY A 84 -7.46 7.70 -14.14
N HIS A 85 -6.66 7.39 -13.12
CA HIS A 85 -6.08 8.34 -12.17
C HIS A 85 -4.58 8.58 -12.40
N ALA A 86 -3.99 7.99 -13.43
CA ALA A 86 -2.57 8.14 -13.70
C ALA A 86 -2.26 9.58 -14.13
N GLU A 87 -1.13 10.09 -13.66
CA GLU A 87 -0.71 11.46 -13.95
C GLU A 87 0.75 11.53 -14.36
N TRP A 88 1.12 12.62 -15.01
CA TRP A 88 2.52 12.94 -15.28
C TRP A 88 3.20 13.41 -14.01
N THR A 89 4.46 13.03 -13.80
CA THR A 89 5.27 13.53 -12.67
C THR A 89 5.58 15.02 -12.81
N GLU A 90 5.55 15.54 -14.05
CA GLU A 90 5.69 16.95 -14.35
C GLU A 90 4.32 17.65 -14.32
N GLY A 91 4.20 18.66 -13.46
CA GLY A 91 3.01 19.51 -13.38
C GLY A 91 2.40 19.57 -11.99
N THR A 92 1.26 20.26 -11.89
CA THR A 92 0.42 20.23 -10.70
C THR A 92 -0.56 19.08 -10.84
N PRO A 93 -0.73 18.23 -9.81
CA PRO A 93 -1.74 17.18 -9.85
C PRO A 93 -3.13 17.73 -10.16
N LEU A 94 -3.94 16.98 -10.93
CA LEU A 94 -5.19 17.49 -11.50
C LEU A 94 -6.33 17.56 -10.46
N GLY A 95 -6.14 17.06 -9.25
CA GLY A 95 -7.07 17.24 -8.15
C GLY A 95 -6.62 16.60 -6.83
N ASP A 96 -7.36 16.92 -5.78
CA ASP A 96 -7.25 16.27 -4.48
C ASP A 96 -8.25 15.10 -4.45
N GLY A 97 -7.79 13.85 -4.33
CA GLY A 97 -8.71 12.69 -4.32
C GLY A 97 -8.20 11.39 -4.95
N PHE A 98 -6.92 11.33 -5.33
CA PHE A 98 -6.28 10.08 -5.74
C PHE A 98 -5.77 9.28 -4.53
N CYS A 99 -5.33 8.04 -4.78
CA CYS A 99 -5.01 7.01 -3.80
C CYS A 99 -6.20 6.54 -2.92
N PRO A 100 -6.42 5.21 -2.81
CA PRO A 100 -7.34 4.63 -1.84
C PRO A 100 -6.94 5.00 -0.40
N LEU A 101 -7.93 5.22 0.47
CA LEU A 101 -7.71 5.70 1.85
C LEU A 101 -6.64 4.89 2.61
N PHE A 102 -6.71 3.55 2.57
CA PHE A 102 -5.81 2.66 3.34
C PHE A 102 -4.43 2.50 2.71
N LEU A 103 -4.26 2.93 1.46
CA LEU A 103 -3.00 2.85 0.72
C LEU A 103 -2.38 4.25 0.53
N ARG A 104 -3.06 5.31 1.00
CA ARG A 104 -2.64 6.69 0.78
C ARG A 104 -1.31 6.98 1.48
N PRO A 105 -0.28 7.45 0.76
CA PRO A 105 1.00 7.77 1.34
C PRO A 105 0.98 9.10 2.11
N PRO A 106 1.94 9.33 3.03
CA PRO A 106 1.95 10.52 3.86
C PRO A 106 2.08 11.83 3.07
N GLU A 107 2.83 11.86 1.97
CA GLU A 107 3.02 13.07 1.17
C GLU A 107 1.74 13.55 0.47
N VAL A 108 0.78 12.65 0.26
CA VAL A 108 -0.54 13.00 -0.26
C VAL A 108 -1.40 13.64 0.84
N LEU A 109 -1.42 13.04 2.04
CA LEU A 109 -2.11 13.61 3.21
C LEU A 109 -1.55 15.00 3.58
N LEU A 110 -0.23 15.10 3.58
CA LEU A 110 0.49 16.32 3.97
C LEU A 110 0.61 17.35 2.84
N SER A 111 0.25 16.97 1.62
CA SER A 111 0.50 17.73 0.40
C SER A 111 1.95 18.24 0.34
N SER A 112 2.90 17.33 0.61
CA SER A 112 4.34 17.64 0.77
C SER A 112 5.22 17.23 -0.41
N GLY A 113 4.66 16.50 -1.38
CA GLY A 113 5.37 16.05 -2.57
C GLY A 113 4.46 15.23 -3.47
N PHE A 114 4.87 15.08 -4.73
CA PHE A 114 4.17 14.26 -5.72
C PHE A 114 5.19 13.59 -6.65
N GLY A 115 4.93 12.34 -7.02
CA GLY A 115 5.77 11.59 -7.95
C GLY A 115 5.65 10.08 -7.79
N THR A 116 6.53 9.35 -8.46
CA THR A 116 6.53 7.89 -8.56
C THR A 116 6.64 7.16 -7.21
N ALA A 117 7.20 7.82 -6.19
CA ALA A 117 7.29 7.31 -4.83
C ALA A 117 5.93 7.01 -4.17
N ILE A 118 4.85 7.61 -4.69
CA ILE A 118 3.46 7.31 -4.29
C ILE A 118 3.12 5.84 -4.58
N ASP A 119 3.43 5.37 -5.79
CA ASP A 119 3.18 3.98 -6.18
C ASP A 119 4.04 3.01 -5.37
N ILE A 120 5.26 3.41 -5.02
CA ILE A 120 6.18 2.60 -4.20
C ILE A 120 5.61 2.36 -2.80
N TRP A 121 5.03 3.37 -2.17
CA TRP A 121 4.36 3.20 -0.89
C TRP A 121 3.22 2.19 -0.98
N MET A 122 2.37 2.31 -1.99
CA MET A 122 1.25 1.39 -2.21
C MET A 122 1.74 -0.04 -2.43
N ILE A 123 2.86 -0.25 -3.15
CA ILE A 123 3.49 -1.58 -3.26
C ILE A 123 3.90 -2.14 -1.89
N GLY A 124 4.43 -1.32 -0.98
CA GLY A 124 4.72 -1.73 0.38
C GLY A 124 3.48 -2.23 1.12
N CYS A 125 2.40 -1.44 1.09
CA CYS A 125 1.12 -1.80 1.70
C CYS A 125 0.52 -3.07 1.08
N LEU A 126 0.51 -3.17 -0.25
CA LEU A 126 -0.02 -4.34 -0.96
C LEU A 126 0.80 -5.60 -0.73
N THR A 127 2.12 -5.48 -0.56
CA THR A 127 2.96 -6.64 -0.23
C THR A 127 2.58 -7.21 1.13
N PHE A 128 2.35 -6.35 2.12
CA PHE A 128 1.81 -6.81 3.41
C PHE A 128 0.43 -7.44 3.24
N GLU A 129 -0.48 -6.80 2.50
CA GLU A 129 -1.86 -7.27 2.32
C GLU A 129 -1.91 -8.64 1.62
N LEU A 130 -1.07 -8.86 0.60
CA LEU A 130 -0.97 -10.15 -0.09
C LEU A 130 -0.43 -11.27 0.80
N LEU A 131 0.48 -10.96 1.73
CA LEU A 131 1.05 -11.96 2.64
C LEU A 131 0.13 -12.25 3.83
N VAL A 132 -0.58 -11.24 4.33
CA VAL A 132 -1.34 -11.30 5.59
C VAL A 132 -2.85 -11.49 5.36
N GLY A 133 -3.36 -11.12 4.18
CA GLY A 133 -4.79 -11.11 3.86
C GLY A 133 -5.57 -9.97 4.51
N ARG A 134 -4.88 -8.94 5.01
CA ARG A 134 -5.46 -7.75 5.65
C ARG A 134 -4.67 -6.51 5.24
N SER A 135 -5.37 -5.38 5.07
CA SER A 135 -4.71 -4.11 4.80
C SER A 135 -3.76 -3.72 5.92
N LEU A 136 -2.62 -3.13 5.54
CA LEU A 136 -1.56 -2.74 6.48
C LEU A 136 -2.00 -1.61 7.42
N PHE A 137 -2.69 -0.62 6.86
CA PHE A 137 -3.26 0.48 7.61
C PHE A 137 -4.78 0.41 7.55
N HIS A 138 -5.41 0.68 8.69
CA HIS A 138 -6.85 0.76 8.82
C HIS A 138 -7.20 1.95 9.73
N PRO A 139 -7.05 3.19 9.23
CA PRO A 139 -7.32 4.38 10.03
C PRO A 139 -8.80 4.49 10.39
N GLU A 140 -9.07 4.94 11.60
CA GLU A 140 -10.40 5.12 12.18
C GLU A 140 -10.62 6.58 12.56
N ASP A 141 -11.85 7.05 12.34
CA ASP A 141 -12.28 8.38 12.77
C ASP A 141 -12.58 8.36 14.28
N GLY A 142 -11.88 9.20 15.04
CA GLY A 142 -12.05 9.36 16.49
C GLY A 142 -13.21 10.28 16.86
N GLY A 143 -13.96 10.80 15.88
CA GLY A 143 -15.00 11.80 16.09
C GLY A 143 -14.40 13.14 16.47
N ASP A 144 -14.69 13.60 17.70
CA ASP A 144 -14.20 14.89 18.19
C ASP A 144 -12.73 14.84 18.66
N ASP A 145 -12.17 13.64 18.86
CA ASP A 145 -10.83 13.47 19.43
C ASP A 145 -9.72 13.56 18.36
N TRP A 146 -9.88 12.90 17.20
CA TRP A 146 -8.92 12.97 16.08
C TRP A 146 -9.60 12.64 14.76
N SER A 147 -9.06 13.20 13.67
CA SER A 147 -9.52 12.86 12.32
C SER A 147 -8.93 11.54 11.80
N ILE A 148 -9.61 10.93 10.82
CA ILE A 148 -9.13 9.72 10.15
C ILE A 148 -7.73 9.87 9.53
N ASP A 149 -7.40 11.06 9.03
CA ASP A 149 -6.07 11.36 8.48
C ASP A 149 -5.00 11.37 9.59
N GLU A 150 -5.33 11.88 10.78
CA GLU A 150 -4.41 11.90 11.93
C GLU A 150 -4.11 10.50 12.43
N ASP A 151 -5.14 9.65 12.57
CA ASP A 151 -4.95 8.24 12.94
C ASP A 151 -4.15 7.49 11.87
N HIS A 152 -4.34 7.83 10.59
CA HIS A 152 -3.53 7.26 9.53
C HIS A 152 -2.04 7.62 9.68
N LEU A 153 -1.73 8.90 9.89
CA LEU A 153 -0.36 9.37 10.13
C LEU A 153 0.24 8.76 11.41
N ALA A 154 -0.55 8.61 12.47
CA ALA A 154 -0.14 7.95 13.72
C ALA A 154 0.27 6.51 13.47
N LYS A 155 -0.58 5.71 12.80
CA LYS A 155 -0.26 4.31 12.48
C LYS A 155 0.97 4.17 11.59
N MET A 156 1.18 5.10 10.65
CA MET A 156 2.41 5.14 9.86
C MET A 156 3.64 5.29 10.76
N MET A 157 3.60 6.22 11.73
CA MET A 157 4.71 6.42 12.68
C MET A 157 4.91 5.20 13.59
N GLU A 158 3.84 4.61 14.13
CA GLU A 158 3.90 3.43 15.00
C GLU A 158 4.50 2.21 14.31
N LEU A 159 4.07 1.95 13.08
CA LEU A 159 4.50 0.76 12.34
C LEU A 159 5.94 0.89 11.84
N THR A 160 6.31 2.09 11.36
CA THR A 160 7.61 2.33 10.76
C THR A 160 8.70 2.70 11.76
N ASP A 161 8.33 3.05 12.99
CA ASP A 161 9.20 3.62 14.02
C ASP A 161 9.95 4.88 13.53
N GLN A 162 9.35 5.60 12.57
CA GLN A 162 9.85 6.85 12.00
C GLN A 162 9.08 8.05 12.55
N ARG A 163 9.69 9.23 12.46
CA ARG A 163 9.04 10.51 12.72
C ARG A 163 9.04 11.35 11.46
N PHE A 164 8.00 12.18 11.30
CA PHE A 164 8.00 13.24 10.31
C PHE A 164 9.03 14.29 10.70
N SER A 165 10.20 14.25 10.07
CA SER A 165 11.29 15.20 10.31
C SER A 165 10.89 16.61 9.84
N THR A 166 11.61 17.63 10.33
CA THR A 166 11.41 19.01 9.85
C THR A 166 11.56 19.12 8.33
N THR A 167 12.49 18.37 7.72
CA THR A 167 12.64 18.32 6.26
C THR A 167 11.36 17.89 5.53
N ILE A 168 10.61 16.92 6.07
CA ILE A 168 9.34 16.49 5.49
C ILE A 168 8.26 17.54 5.75
N LEU A 169 8.20 18.05 6.99
CA LEU A 169 7.17 18.98 7.44
C LEU A 169 7.30 20.39 6.85
N ASP A 170 8.51 20.83 6.51
CA ASP A 170 8.76 22.12 5.86
C ASP A 170 8.22 22.15 4.42
N ARG A 171 8.11 20.98 3.77
CA ARG A 171 7.47 20.83 2.45
C ARG A 171 5.95 20.69 2.54
N ALA A 172 5.42 20.32 3.71
CA ALA A 172 4.02 19.98 3.89
C ALA A 172 3.12 21.23 3.96
N LYS A 173 2.27 21.42 2.95
CA LYS A 173 1.25 22.48 2.95
C LYS A 173 0.22 22.29 4.07
N ASN A 174 -0.11 21.04 4.39
CA ASN A 174 -1.08 20.70 5.43
C ASN A 174 -0.44 20.45 6.79
N ARG A 175 0.84 20.84 7.02
CA ARG A 175 1.54 20.62 8.30
C ARG A 175 0.70 21.04 9.50
N ALA A 176 0.20 22.29 9.49
CA ALA A 176 -0.49 22.89 10.63
C ALA A 176 -1.84 22.23 10.96
N LYS A 177 -2.37 21.39 10.05
CA LYS A 177 -3.58 20.59 10.32
C LYS A 177 -3.29 19.43 11.27
N TYR A 178 -2.08 18.88 11.22
CA TYR A 178 -1.76 17.60 11.85
C TYR A 178 -0.65 17.69 12.89
N PHE A 179 0.31 18.61 12.72
CA PHE A 179 1.54 18.67 13.50
C PHE A 179 1.75 20.00 14.21
N ASP A 180 2.34 19.94 15.40
CA ASP A 180 2.77 21.10 16.15
C ASP A 180 3.94 21.88 15.48
N ALA A 181 4.06 23.15 15.83
CA ALA A 181 5.08 24.04 15.28
C ALA A 181 6.43 23.95 16.04
N GLU A 182 6.40 23.92 17.38
CA GLU A 182 7.58 24.03 18.23
C GLU A 182 7.93 22.78 19.07
N GLY A 183 7.15 21.69 18.98
CA GLY A 183 7.27 20.54 19.88
C GLY A 183 6.72 20.85 21.28
N GLU A 184 5.86 19.99 21.83
CA GLU A 184 5.35 20.22 23.19
C GLU A 184 6.46 20.12 24.26
N VAL A 185 6.50 21.10 25.17
CA VAL A 185 7.31 21.05 26.40
C VAL A 185 6.53 20.26 27.45
N SER A 186 6.71 18.93 27.52
CA SER A 186 6.12 18.16 28.62
C SER A 186 7.04 18.09 29.84
N SER A 187 6.46 18.36 31.01
CA SER A 187 7.08 18.17 32.32
C SER A 187 7.21 16.68 32.63
N VAL A 188 8.42 16.27 32.99
CA VAL A 188 8.81 14.88 33.29
C VAL A 188 7.95 14.26 34.40
N ASN A 189 7.36 13.09 34.16
CA ASN A 189 6.93 12.19 35.23
C ASN A 189 7.69 10.87 35.09
N ALA A 190 8.66 10.65 35.99
CA ALA A 190 9.74 9.67 35.84
C ALA A 190 9.36 8.22 36.23
N LYS A 191 8.12 7.78 35.97
CA LYS A 191 7.65 6.46 36.46
C LYS A 191 7.17 5.48 35.39
N ASP A 192 6.84 5.93 34.19
CA ASP A 192 6.28 5.03 33.17
C ASP A 192 7.28 4.84 32.03
N LYS A 193 7.60 3.57 31.73
CA LYS A 193 8.42 3.16 30.58
C LYS A 193 7.68 3.31 29.25
N GLN A 194 6.93 4.40 29.08
CA GLN A 194 6.36 4.81 27.81
C GLN A 194 7.34 5.75 27.12
N ILE A 195 7.32 5.73 25.78
CA ILE A 195 8.26 6.47 24.94
C ILE A 195 8.23 7.93 25.36
N HIS A 196 9.36 8.39 25.92
CA HIS A 196 9.50 9.78 26.30
C HIS A 196 9.40 10.64 25.04
N TRP A 197 8.29 11.34 24.95
CA TRP A 197 8.07 12.56 24.21
C TRP A 197 9.35 13.35 23.98
N CYS A 198 9.78 13.40 22.73
CA CYS A 198 10.90 14.25 22.35
C CYS A 198 10.43 15.70 22.40
N LYS A 199 11.22 16.61 22.99
CA LYS A 199 11.06 18.07 22.86
C LYS A 199 11.33 18.58 21.43
N LEU A 200 11.08 17.75 20.44
CA LEU A 200 11.33 18.02 19.04
C LEU A 200 10.00 18.39 18.37
N PRO A 201 10.00 19.36 17.45
CA PRO A 201 8.82 19.71 16.67
C PRO A 201 8.37 18.55 15.78
N GLY A 202 7.09 18.56 15.40
CA GLY A 202 6.49 17.51 14.59
C GLY A 202 5.85 16.40 15.42
N ASN A 203 5.21 16.73 16.54
CA ASN A 203 4.27 15.82 17.21
C ASN A 203 2.88 15.99 16.58
N LEU A 204 2.12 14.90 16.50
CA LEU A 204 0.71 14.97 16.15
C LEU A 204 -0.04 15.77 17.24
N ILE A 205 -0.96 16.64 16.81
CA ILE A 205 -1.64 17.58 17.72
C ILE A 205 -2.58 16.83 18.65
N ASN A 206 -3.42 15.95 18.09
CA ASN A 206 -4.50 15.31 18.84
C ASN A 206 -4.18 13.88 19.29
N ILE A 207 -3.39 13.14 18.50
CA ILE A 207 -2.95 11.79 18.87
C ILE A 207 -1.60 11.90 19.53
N LYS A 208 -1.64 11.81 20.85
CA LYS A 208 -0.42 11.91 21.63
C LYS A 208 0.25 10.52 21.70
N ASP A 209 -0.25 9.62 22.51
CA ASP A 209 0.49 8.40 22.80
C ASP A 209 0.54 7.44 21.59
N LEU A 210 1.73 7.27 21.01
CA LEU A 210 2.01 6.30 19.95
C LEU A 210 2.52 4.98 20.55
N ILE A 211 2.08 3.86 20.00
CA ILE A 211 2.47 2.50 20.41
C ILE A 211 3.20 1.80 19.25
N PRO A 212 4.54 1.91 19.15
CA PRO A 212 5.27 1.32 18.04
C PRO A 212 5.17 -0.21 18.00
N VAL A 213 4.94 -0.72 16.79
CA VAL A 213 4.90 -2.15 16.50
C VAL A 213 5.72 -2.40 15.25
N LYS A 214 6.85 -3.10 15.41
CA LYS A 214 7.67 -3.52 14.26
C LYS A 214 6.87 -4.37 13.29
N ILE A 215 7.07 -4.17 11.98
CA ILE A 215 6.39 -4.90 10.90
C ILE A 215 6.53 -6.42 11.08
N GLU A 216 7.71 -6.92 11.43
CA GLU A 216 7.94 -8.34 11.67
C GLU A 216 7.04 -8.87 12.80
N LYS A 217 6.85 -8.08 13.87
CA LYS A 217 5.96 -8.44 14.98
C LYS A 217 4.51 -8.40 14.55
N ALA A 218 4.10 -7.39 13.77
CA ALA A 218 2.76 -7.30 13.21
C ALA A 218 2.43 -8.53 12.37
N MET A 219 3.32 -8.93 11.44
CA MET A 219 3.14 -10.11 10.60
C MET A 219 3.05 -11.42 11.40
N ARG A 220 3.93 -11.61 12.40
CA ARG A 220 3.90 -12.82 13.26
C ARG A 220 2.58 -12.99 13.99
N ASN A 221 1.91 -11.90 14.39
CA ASN A 221 0.64 -11.98 15.12
C ASN A 221 -0.49 -12.62 14.28
N TYR A 222 -0.37 -12.62 12.95
CA TYR A 222 -1.36 -13.22 12.05
C TYR A 222 -1.15 -14.72 11.81
N ASN A 223 -0.08 -15.34 12.34
CA ASN A 223 0.21 -16.78 12.19
C ASN A 223 0.05 -17.28 10.74
N ILE A 224 0.67 -16.57 9.79
CA ILE A 224 0.54 -16.82 8.35
C ILE A 224 1.02 -18.25 8.03
N PRO A 225 0.15 -19.13 7.50
CA PRO A 225 0.54 -20.50 7.17
C PRO A 225 1.66 -20.55 6.13
N GLY A 226 2.68 -21.37 6.38
CA GLY A 226 3.76 -21.62 5.41
C GLY A 226 4.87 -20.57 5.35
N LEU A 227 4.75 -19.42 6.03
CA LEU A 227 5.82 -18.43 6.12
C LEU A 227 6.79 -18.77 7.26
N SER A 228 8.07 -18.94 6.94
CA SER A 228 9.13 -19.12 7.92
C SER A 228 9.51 -17.79 8.58
N GLN A 229 10.32 -17.87 9.63
CA GLN A 229 10.85 -16.65 10.27
C GLN A 229 11.79 -15.87 9.33
N GLU A 230 12.51 -16.55 8.45
CA GLU A 230 13.36 -15.91 7.44
C GLU A 230 12.49 -15.15 6.44
N ASP A 231 11.44 -15.77 5.91
CA ASP A 231 10.50 -15.14 4.96
C ASP A 231 9.86 -13.87 5.54
N ILE A 232 9.46 -13.92 6.82
CA ILE A 232 8.92 -12.73 7.52
C ILE A 232 9.96 -11.63 7.60
N THR A 233 11.22 -11.96 7.92
CA THR A 233 12.27 -10.95 8.04
C THR A 233 12.61 -10.32 6.70
N GLU A 234 12.66 -11.11 5.62
CA GLU A 234 12.97 -10.59 4.28
C GLU A 234 11.83 -9.77 3.68
N SER A 235 10.60 -10.26 3.80
CA SER A 235 9.41 -9.52 3.36
C SER A 235 9.22 -8.23 4.15
N ALA A 236 9.42 -8.26 5.48
CA ALA A 236 9.36 -7.05 6.29
C ALA A 236 10.45 -6.04 5.92
N ASP A 237 11.66 -6.49 5.55
CA ASP A 237 12.72 -5.60 5.06
C ASP A 237 12.32 -4.90 3.75
N PHE A 238 11.76 -5.66 2.81
CA PHE A 238 11.20 -5.11 1.58
C PHE A 238 10.08 -4.10 1.87
N ILE A 239 9.10 -4.44 2.71
CA ILE A 239 8.01 -3.55 3.08
C ILE A 239 8.55 -2.27 3.74
N ARG A 240 9.50 -2.38 4.68
CA ARG A 240 10.14 -1.22 5.33
C ARG A 240 10.81 -0.30 4.32
N SER A 241 11.46 -0.84 3.28
CA SER A 241 12.10 -0.02 2.23
C SER A 241 11.08 0.83 1.46
N CYS A 242 9.87 0.30 1.23
CA CYS A 242 8.77 1.00 0.57
C CYS A 242 8.12 2.06 1.47
N LEU A 243 8.10 1.85 2.79
CA LEU A 243 7.37 2.68 3.76
C LEU A 243 8.24 3.76 4.44
N HIS A 244 9.18 4.33 3.71
CA HIS A 244 9.91 5.50 4.21
C HIS A 244 8.97 6.73 4.23
N LEU A 245 8.88 7.45 5.36
CA LEU A 245 7.97 8.61 5.49
C LEU A 245 8.40 9.77 4.58
N ASP A 246 9.71 9.95 4.41
CA ASP A 246 10.29 10.83 3.41
C ASP A 246 10.25 10.17 2.03
N HIS A 247 9.38 10.66 1.13
CA HIS A 247 9.21 10.09 -0.20
C HIS A 247 10.47 10.16 -1.07
N GLU A 248 11.38 11.11 -0.83
CA GLU A 248 12.65 11.23 -1.57
C GLU A 248 13.66 10.13 -1.21
N LYS A 249 13.43 9.41 -0.10
CA LYS A 249 14.30 8.33 0.36
C LYS A 249 13.76 6.94 0.00
N ARG A 250 12.56 6.86 -0.59
CA ARG A 250 12.03 5.58 -1.07
C ARG A 250 12.83 5.13 -2.29
N PRO A 251 13.12 3.83 -2.41
CA PRO A 251 13.74 3.28 -3.61
C PRO A 251 12.82 3.44 -4.82
N THR A 252 13.41 3.56 -5.99
CA THR A 252 12.69 3.48 -7.26
C THR A 252 12.20 2.07 -7.54
N ALA A 253 11.24 1.91 -8.45
CA ALA A 253 10.83 0.58 -8.91
C ALA A 253 12.01 -0.22 -9.52
N ASP A 254 12.98 0.42 -10.17
CA ASP A 254 14.17 -0.23 -10.73
C ASP A 254 15.15 -0.75 -9.66
N GLU A 255 15.19 -0.10 -8.50
CA GLU A 255 15.97 -0.57 -7.35
C GLU A 255 15.24 -1.70 -6.63
N LEU A 256 13.92 -1.57 -6.44
CA LEU A 256 13.12 -2.57 -5.75
C LEU A 256 13.07 -3.93 -6.47
N VAL A 257 13.06 -3.96 -7.80
CA VAL A 257 13.09 -5.24 -8.53
C VAL A 257 14.38 -6.04 -8.25
N LYS A 258 15.43 -5.41 -7.73
CA LYS A 258 16.70 -6.05 -7.35
C LYS A 258 16.77 -6.38 -5.85
N HIS A 259 15.71 -6.09 -5.09
CA HIS A 259 15.67 -6.34 -3.64
C HIS A 259 15.76 -7.85 -3.35
N SER A 260 16.46 -8.21 -2.27
CA SER A 260 16.73 -9.61 -1.87
C SER A 260 15.46 -10.47 -1.82
N PHE A 261 14.41 -9.95 -1.19
CA PHE A 261 13.08 -10.58 -1.11
C PHE A 261 12.56 -11.07 -2.47
N LEU A 262 12.65 -10.24 -3.51
CA LEU A 262 12.17 -10.62 -4.85
C LEU A 262 13.16 -11.50 -5.60
N MET A 263 14.46 -11.30 -5.39
CA MET A 263 15.50 -12.12 -6.02
C MET A 263 15.46 -13.57 -5.51
N LYS A 264 15.13 -13.78 -4.23
CA LYS A 264 14.98 -15.11 -3.62
C LYS A 264 13.67 -15.80 -3.98
N ALA A 265 12.64 -15.06 -4.37
CA ALA A 265 11.32 -15.61 -4.70
C ALA A 265 11.33 -16.61 -5.87
N PHE A 266 12.33 -16.54 -6.76
CA PHE A 266 12.43 -17.39 -7.97
C PHE A 266 13.47 -18.52 -7.85
N HIS A 267 14.01 -18.75 -6.66
CA HIS A 267 14.93 -19.86 -6.41
C HIS A 267 14.19 -20.99 -5.69
N CYS A 268 13.44 -21.79 -6.45
CA CYS A 268 12.97 -23.11 -5.99
C CYS A 268 14.08 -24.17 -6.08
#